data_AF-A0A3Q1GGT0-F1
#
_entry.id   AF-A0A3Q1GGT0-F1
#
_cell.length_a   1.000
_cell.length_b   1.000
_cell.length_c   1.000
_cell.angle_alpha   90.00
_cell.angle_beta   90.00
_cell.angle_gamma   90.00
#
_symmetry.space_group_name_H-M   'P 1'
#
loop_
_entity.id
_entity.type
_entity.pdbx_description
1 polymer ?
#
loop_
_entity_poly.entity_id
_entity_poly.type
_entity_poly.pdbx_seq_one_letter_code
_entity_poly.pdbx_strand_id
1 'polypeptide(L)' 'MAAGSGAASGHGARSSTAALEATLDRRFQGVSNTMESIQGLSSFCIENKKQHGLIVRHWMKWLKKCE' A
#
# COMPACT_ATOMS: atom_id res chain seq x y z
N MET A 1 -34.54 -2.55 29.21
CA MET A 1 -33.21 -2.46 29.85
C MET A 1 -32.25 -1.78 28.91
N ALA A 2 -31.36 -0.98 29.50
CA ALA A 2 -30.48 0.00 28.86
C ALA A 2 -29.15 -0.56 28.34
N ALA A 3 -28.42 0.33 27.67
CA ALA A 3 -26.99 0.35 27.37
C ALA A 3 -26.52 -0.52 26.18
N GLY A 4 -25.71 -0.03 25.24
CA GLY A 4 -25.01 1.25 25.21
C GLY A 4 -24.29 1.50 23.88
N SER A 5 -24.13 2.77 23.59
CA SER A 5 -23.30 3.35 22.54
C SER A 5 -21.82 2.97 22.71
N GLY A 6 -21.09 2.74 21.60
CA GLY A 6 -19.63 2.84 21.62
C GLY A 6 -18.89 2.06 20.53
N ALA A 7 -18.22 2.82 19.64
CA ALA A 7 -17.14 2.41 18.72
C ALA A 7 -17.57 1.52 17.51
N ALA A 8 -17.13 1.76 16.27
CA ALA A 8 -15.85 2.31 15.87
C ALA A 8 -15.92 2.99 14.49
N SER A 9 -15.69 4.30 14.48
CA SER A 9 -15.18 5.03 13.31
C SER A 9 -13.71 4.63 13.14
N GLY A 10 -13.45 3.50 12.47
CA GLY A 10 -12.12 2.91 12.35
C GLY A 10 -12.00 1.74 11.37
N HIS A 11 -13.13 1.17 10.96
CA HIS A 11 -13.18 0.05 10.01
C HIS A 11 -12.89 0.46 8.56
N GLY A 12 -13.17 1.72 8.18
CA GLY A 12 -12.89 2.22 6.82
C GLY A 12 -11.40 2.45 6.54
N ALA A 13 -10.69 3.10 7.47
CA ALA A 13 -9.27 3.45 7.29
C ALA A 13 -8.37 2.20 7.27
N ARG A 14 -8.63 1.23 8.15
CA ARG A 14 -7.90 -0.06 8.17
C ARG A 14 -8.09 -0.86 6.89
N SER A 15 -9.31 -0.87 6.35
CA SER A 15 -9.63 -1.53 5.08
C SER A 15 -8.87 -0.89 3.91
N SER A 16 -8.85 0.44 3.84
CA SER A 16 -8.12 1.17 2.80
C SER A 16 -6.60 0.95 2.87
N THR A 17 -6.02 0.81 4.07
CA THR A 17 -4.60 0.46 4.22
C THR A 17 -4.31 -0.95 3.73
N ALA A 18 -5.11 -1.94 4.13
CA ALA A 18 -4.92 -3.33 3.69
C ALA A 18 -5.05 -3.48 2.16
N ALA A 19 -6.00 -2.76 1.54
CA ALA A 19 -6.15 -2.73 0.09
C ALA A 19 -4.91 -2.14 -0.62
N LEU A 20 -4.31 -1.11 -0.03
CA LEU A 20 -3.09 -0.52 -0.54
C LEU A 20 -1.88 -1.45 -0.39
N GLU A 21 -1.74 -2.13 0.75
CA GLU A 21 -0.67 -3.11 0.96
C GLU A 21 -0.74 -4.24 -0.07
N ALA A 22 -1.92 -4.79 -0.32
CA ALA A 22 -2.13 -5.81 -1.36
C ALA A 22 -1.78 -5.29 -2.77
N THR A 23 -2.07 -4.02 -3.04
CA THR A 23 -1.69 -3.37 -4.31
C THR A 23 -0.18 -3.23 -4.43
N LEU A 24 0.50 -2.82 -3.36
CA LEU A 24 1.95 -2.72 -3.30
C LEU A 24 2.63 -4.07 -3.52
N ASP A 25 2.16 -5.14 -2.87
CA ASP A 25 2.68 -6.49 -3.06
C ASP A 25 2.61 -6.92 -4.53
N ARG A 26 1.44 -6.75 -5.17
CA ARG A 26 1.26 -7.08 -6.60
C ARG A 26 2.17 -6.25 -7.51
N ARG A 27 2.29 -4.95 -7.24
CA ARG A 27 3.11 -4.03 -8.06
C ARG A 27 4.60 -4.33 -7.90
N PHE A 28 5.07 -4.60 -6.69
CA PHE A 28 6.48 -4.91 -6.44
C PHE A 28 6.87 -6.30 -6.93
N GLN A 29 5.96 -7.27 -6.91
CA GLN A 29 6.20 -8.58 -7.53
C GLN A 29 6.29 -8.49 -9.06
N GLY A 30 5.47 -7.64 -9.69
CA GLY A 30 5.38 -7.51 -11.14
C GLY A 30 6.25 -6.44 -11.77
N VAL A 31 7.10 -5.75 -10.99
CA VAL A 31 8.00 -4.73 -11.54
C VAL A 31 9.10 -5.39 -12.38
N SER A 32 9.39 -4.81 -13.55
CA SER A 32 10.42 -5.28 -14.47
C SER A 32 11.30 -4.12 -14.95
N ASN A 33 12.30 -4.43 -15.77
CA ASN A 33 13.23 -3.45 -16.34
C ASN A 33 12.68 -2.70 -17.56
N THR A 34 11.42 -2.92 -17.96
CA THR A 34 10.80 -2.14 -19.04
C THR A 34 10.47 -0.73 -18.58
N MET A 35 10.58 0.24 -19.51
CA MET A 35 10.26 1.64 -19.22
C MET A 35 8.82 1.79 -18.72
N GLU A 36 7.87 1.11 -19.35
CA GLU A 36 6.45 1.13 -18.98
C GLU A 36 6.21 0.62 -17.56
N SER A 37 6.91 -0.45 -17.15
CA SER A 37 6.80 -1.00 -15.80
C SER A 37 7.32 -0.02 -14.76
N ILE A 38 8.50 0.57 -15.00
CA ILE A 38 9.14 1.53 -14.09
C ILE A 38 8.31 2.82 -14.00
N GLN A 39 7.86 3.36 -15.15
CA GLN A 39 7.02 4.55 -15.19
C GLN A 39 5.67 4.33 -14.53
N GLY A 40 5.02 3.19 -14.78
CA GLY A 40 3.76 2.84 -14.15
C GLY A 40 3.88 2.77 -12.62
N LEU A 41 4.98 2.21 -12.10
CA LEU A 41 5.25 2.20 -10.66
C LEU A 41 5.53 3.60 -10.11
N SER A 42 6.35 4.39 -10.81
CA SER A 42 6.68 5.76 -10.42
C SER A 42 5.44 6.65 -10.33
N SER A 43 4.59 6.64 -11.37
CA SER A 43 3.32 7.38 -11.39
C SER A 43 2.42 6.99 -10.23
N PHE A 44 2.25 5.69 -9.98
CA PHE A 44 1.47 5.19 -8.85
C PHE A 44 1.99 5.72 -7.50
N CYS A 45 3.31 5.76 -7.30
CA CYS A 45 3.91 6.31 -6.08
C CYS A 45 3.62 7.81 -5.91
N ILE A 46 3.66 8.59 -6.99
CA ILE A 46 3.37 10.03 -6.99
C ILE A 46 1.89 10.30 -6.67
N GLU A 47 0.98 9.54 -7.25
CA GLU A 47 -0.46 9.62 -6.99
C GLU A 47 -0.79 9.32 -5.52
N ASN A 48 -0.10 8.32 -4.94
CA ASN A 48 -0.29 7.89 -3.56
C ASN A 48 0.69 8.54 -2.57
N LYS A 49 1.28 9.71 -2.90
CA LYS A 49 2.32 10.37 -2.09
C LYS A 49 1.95 10.63 -0.63
N LYS A 50 0.65 10.73 -0.29
CA LYS A 50 0.17 10.85 1.10
C LYS A 50 0.57 9.64 1.96
N GLN A 51 0.77 8.48 1.34
CA GLN A 51 1.12 7.21 1.99
C GLN A 51 2.58 6.81 1.72
N HIS A 52 3.45 7.75 1.33
CA HIS A 52 4.86 7.50 1.00
C HIS A 52 5.59 6.64 2.04
N GLY A 53 5.35 6.86 3.34
CA GLY A 53 5.99 6.07 4.40
C GLY A 53 5.64 4.57 4.32
N LEU A 54 4.40 4.23 3.98
CA LEU A 54 3.97 2.84 3.80
C LEU A 54 4.61 2.22 2.55
N ILE A 55 4.63 2.97 1.45
CA ILE A 55 5.20 2.57 0.16
C ILE A 55 6.68 2.23 0.35
N VAL A 56 7.47 3.13 0.94
CA VAL A 56 8.91 2.94 1.18
C VAL A 56 9.15 1.75 2.12
N ARG A 57 8.37 1.61 3.19
CA ARG A 57 8.50 0.48 4.11
C ARG A 57 8.25 -0.86 3.43
N HIS A 58 7.23 -0.96 2.58
CA HIS A 58 6.97 -2.19 1.82
C HIS A 58 8.02 -2.44 0.73
N TRP A 59 8.51 -1.38 0.06
CA TRP A 59 9.61 -1.50 -0.90
C TRP A 59 10.85 -2.12 -0.26
N MET A 60 11.28 -1.60 0.90
CA MET A 60 12.43 -2.13 1.61
C MET A 60 12.23 -3.59 2.06
N LYS A 61 11.00 -3.99 2.39
CA LYS A 61 10.66 -5.39 2.70
C LYS A 61 10.78 -6.28 1.46
N TRP A 62 10.35 -5.81 0.30
CA TRP A 62 10.45 -6.52 -0.97
C TRP A 62 11.89 -6.62 -1.47
N LEU A 63 12.65 -5.54 -1.37
CA LEU A 63 14.06 -5.51 -1.77
C LEU A 63 14.88 -6.57 -1.03
N LYS A 64 14.61 -6.78 0.27
CA LYS A 64 15.24 -7.85 1.07
C LYS A 64 14.85 -9.27 0.67
N LYS A 65 13.75 -9.46 -0.07
CA LYS A 65 13.34 -10.77 -0.60
C LYS A 65 13.93 -11.04 -1.98
N CYS A 66 14.29 -9.99 -2.70
CA CYS A 66 14.95 -10.07 -3.99
C CYS A 66 16.46 -10.24 -3.74
N GLU A 67 16.85 -11.44 -3.33
CA GLU A 67 18.24 -11.92 -3.35
C GLU A 67 18.39 -13.00 -4.41
#